data_AF-A0A8H8CK27-F1
#
_entry.id   AF-A0A8H8CK27-F1
#
_cell.length_a   1.000
_cell.length_b   1.000
_cell.length_c   1.000
_cell.angle_alpha   90.00
_cell.angle_beta   90.00
_cell.angle_gamma   90.00
#
_symmetry.space_group_name_H-M   'P 1'
#
loop_
_entity.id
_entity.type
_entity.pdbx_description
1 polymer ?
#
loop_
_entity_poly.entity_id
_entity_poly.type
_entity_poly.pdbx_seq_one_letter_code
_entity_poly.pdbx_strand_id
1 'polypeptide(L)'
;MARGSFSKLSQEDTVNILLFLAPRDIMSVRMTNKKAYLASKHRSVWYNTLAKRVREEGLFSFPFDQDSMSTLDLERFSLFPSMFLSDSSPTKPLVPSRNRVLQGPMSNNEIQSKQLMDAHIFGYDQPEFSDITLVPGGRYLFTVSPMYHDNRTYIKLWDLGRPGGAEAQVILAEYIYEHKYVCRHKIAPTADGRGIRFLVISTWQIVILEIYPESPNPKFEYVTCLDIDTDGNSEECNFKFVGIHGNQIVLSISISRLVIQPRFRYFDEYTSPGVGHIVVWDFIEEKTATIHTGKIIIGACIIKDDCVIGTRFGTNETFLWDLPEREKWKQTLFFRRNTPPTPPTSTQLLPFAGALDRIVKGVKTQELPRGWSGADQQAPQRLLSLYGTDSGIDEMIVSKFNNNETSRGAASVCAGHQEKSVACPRATYFCVARINGIR
;
A
#
# COMPACT_ATOMS: atom_id res chain seq x y z
N MET A 1 -35.89 -6.62 -29.11
CA MET A 1 -34.48 -6.94 -28.76
C MET A 1 -33.80 -7.51 -29.99
N ALA A 2 -32.87 -6.77 -30.59
CA ALA A 2 -32.11 -7.27 -31.73
C ALA A 2 -31.12 -8.34 -31.23
N ARG A 3 -31.28 -9.60 -31.67
CA ARG A 3 -30.28 -10.65 -31.44
C ARG A 3 -29.08 -10.38 -32.36
N GLY A 4 -28.16 -9.53 -31.92
CA GLY A 4 -26.86 -9.38 -32.56
C GLY A 4 -26.11 -10.71 -32.45
N SER A 5 -25.93 -11.41 -33.56
CA SER A 5 -25.16 -12.66 -33.58
C SER A 5 -23.68 -12.34 -33.81
N PHE A 6 -22.80 -12.74 -32.88
CA PHE A 6 -21.34 -12.72 -33.06
C PHE A 6 -20.88 -13.42 -34.34
N SER A 7 -21.70 -14.31 -34.91
CA SER A 7 -21.40 -14.98 -36.17
C SER A 7 -21.26 -14.02 -37.36
N LYS A 8 -21.86 -12.82 -37.30
CA LYS A 8 -21.83 -11.83 -38.39
C LYS A 8 -20.65 -10.85 -38.32
N LEU A 9 -20.06 -10.67 -37.14
CA LEU A 9 -18.92 -9.77 -36.95
C LEU A 9 -17.67 -10.34 -37.61
N SER A 10 -16.67 -9.54 -37.97
CA SER A 10 -15.37 -10.08 -38.40
C SER A 10 -14.60 -10.67 -37.20
N GLN A 11 -13.50 -11.39 -37.45
CA GLN A 11 -12.65 -11.88 -36.35
C GLN A 11 -11.99 -10.72 -35.59
N GLU A 12 -11.59 -9.67 -36.30
CA GLU A 12 -10.99 -8.45 -35.74
C GLU A 12 -12.00 -7.71 -34.85
N ASP A 13 -13.24 -7.55 -35.31
CA ASP A 13 -14.32 -6.95 -34.50
C ASP A 13 -14.54 -7.74 -33.20
N THR A 14 -14.48 -9.07 -33.29
CA THR A 14 -14.64 -9.93 -32.11
C THR A 14 -13.47 -9.73 -31.15
N VAL A 15 -12.23 -9.65 -31.65
CA VAL A 15 -11.05 -9.33 -30.83
C VAL A 15 -11.22 -7.97 -30.16
N ASN A 16 -11.61 -6.94 -30.90
CA ASN A 16 -11.80 -5.59 -30.38
C ASN A 16 -12.87 -5.55 -29.28
N ILE A 17 -13.98 -6.28 -29.42
CA ILE A 17 -15.00 -6.41 -28.37
C ILE A 17 -14.42 -7.07 -27.11
N LEU A 18 -13.64 -8.15 -27.27
CA LEU A 18 -13.05 -8.86 -26.14
C LEU A 18 -12.09 -7.99 -25.33
N LEU A 19 -11.43 -7.00 -25.94
CA LEU A 19 -10.52 -6.07 -25.24
C LEU A 19 -11.22 -5.17 -24.21
N PHE A 20 -12.54 -5.00 -24.31
CA PHE A 20 -13.32 -4.23 -23.34
C PHE A 20 -13.79 -5.07 -22.14
N LEU A 21 -13.74 -6.39 -22.24
CA LEU A 21 -14.26 -7.30 -21.22
C LEU A 21 -13.24 -7.54 -20.10
N ALA A 22 -13.73 -7.88 -18.91
CA ALA A 22 -12.87 -8.38 -17.84
C ALA A 22 -12.35 -9.79 -18.19
N PRO A 23 -11.18 -10.20 -17.67
CA PRO A 23 -10.58 -11.52 -17.97
C PRO A 23 -11.56 -12.70 -17.81
N ARG A 24 -12.39 -12.66 -16.75
CA ARG A 24 -13.39 -13.70 -16.47
C ARG A 24 -14.51 -13.73 -17.51
N ASP A 25 -14.93 -12.56 -17.99
CA ASP A 25 -15.99 -12.45 -18.99
C ASP A 25 -15.49 -12.90 -20.36
N ILE A 26 -14.22 -12.66 -20.70
CA ILE A 26 -13.58 -13.24 -21.90
C ILE A 26 -13.70 -14.76 -21.87
N MET A 27 -13.45 -15.39 -20.72
CA MET A 27 -13.60 -16.85 -20.57
C MET A 27 -15.05 -17.31 -20.72
N SER A 28 -16.02 -16.58 -20.16
CA SER A 28 -17.44 -16.89 -20.36
C SER A 28 -17.85 -16.76 -21.84
N VAL A 29 -17.45 -15.68 -22.51
CA VAL A 29 -17.76 -15.43 -23.94
C VAL A 29 -17.09 -16.49 -24.84
N ARG A 30 -15.86 -16.89 -24.53
CA ARG A 30 -15.13 -18.00 -25.20
C ARG A 30 -15.95 -19.29 -25.24
N MET A 31 -16.74 -19.59 -24.20
CA MET A 31 -17.55 -20.81 -24.12
C MET A 31 -18.85 -20.74 -24.94
N THR A 32 -19.23 -19.58 -25.46
CA THR A 32 -20.53 -19.41 -26.14
C THR A 32 -20.53 -19.81 -27.61
N ASN A 33 -19.43 -19.58 -28.34
CA ASN A 33 -19.36 -19.86 -29.77
C ASN A 33 -17.92 -20.03 -30.29
N LYS A 34 -17.75 -20.74 -31.42
CA LYS A 34 -16.44 -21.05 -32.02
C LYS A 34 -15.64 -19.81 -32.44
N LYS A 35 -16.31 -18.73 -32.87
CA LYS A 35 -15.64 -17.51 -33.33
C LYS A 35 -15.02 -16.75 -32.16
N ALA A 36 -15.79 -16.56 -31.08
CA ALA A 36 -15.31 -16.02 -29.82
C ALA A 36 -14.19 -16.88 -29.23
N TYR A 37 -14.31 -18.20 -29.31
CA TYR A 37 -13.25 -19.12 -28.92
C TYR A 37 -11.94 -18.81 -29.66
N LEU A 38 -11.97 -18.78 -30.99
CA LEU A 38 -10.79 -18.49 -31.80
C LEU A 38 -10.25 -17.07 -31.56
N ALA A 39 -11.13 -16.08 -31.44
CA ALA A 39 -10.74 -14.70 -31.16
C ALA A 39 -10.03 -14.58 -29.80
N SER A 40 -10.57 -15.20 -28.75
CA SER A 40 -9.99 -15.20 -27.41
C SER A 40 -8.68 -16.01 -27.28
N LYS A 41 -8.25 -16.72 -28.33
CA LYS A 41 -6.94 -17.39 -28.36
C LYS A 41 -5.84 -16.51 -28.93
N HIS A 42 -6.17 -15.34 -29.47
CA HIS A 42 -5.17 -14.38 -29.92
C HIS A 42 -4.36 -13.87 -28.73
N ARG A 43 -3.03 -13.85 -28.91
CA ARG A 43 -2.08 -13.33 -27.92
C ARG A 43 -2.40 -11.88 -27.53
N SER A 44 -2.76 -11.05 -28.50
CA SER A 44 -3.08 -9.64 -28.31
C SER A 44 -4.23 -9.42 -27.33
N VAL A 45 -5.22 -10.32 -27.27
CA VAL A 45 -6.33 -10.23 -26.31
C VAL A 45 -5.79 -10.31 -24.89
N TRP A 46 -5.01 -11.34 -24.58
CA TRP A 46 -4.49 -11.55 -23.22
C TRP A 46 -3.37 -10.59 -22.85
N TYR A 47 -2.53 -10.20 -23.81
CA TYR A 47 -1.53 -9.16 -23.60
C TYR A 47 -2.18 -7.84 -23.17
N ASN A 48 -3.16 -7.35 -23.93
CA ASN A 48 -3.84 -6.10 -23.62
C ASN A 48 -4.71 -6.21 -22.35
N THR A 49 -5.36 -7.35 -22.14
CA THR A 49 -6.14 -7.62 -20.92
C THR A 49 -5.23 -7.54 -19.68
N LEU A 50 -4.06 -8.15 -19.75
CA LEU A 50 -3.07 -8.14 -18.69
C LEU A 50 -2.53 -6.74 -18.43
N ALA A 51 -2.12 -6.03 -19.50
CA ALA A 51 -1.61 -4.67 -19.42
C ALA A 51 -2.64 -3.68 -18.86
N LYS A 52 -3.91 -3.81 -19.25
CA LYS A 52 -5.03 -3.05 -18.68
C LYS A 52 -5.14 -3.28 -17.18
N ARG A 53 -5.13 -4.55 -16.76
CA ARG A 53 -5.25 -4.91 -15.33
C ARG A 53 -4.11 -4.37 -14.48
N VAL A 54 -2.88 -4.42 -14.97
CA VAL A 54 -1.69 -3.85 -14.29
C VAL A 54 -1.87 -2.37 -14.03
N ARG A 55 -2.36 -1.65 -15.05
CA ARG A 55 -2.63 -0.22 -14.95
C ARG A 55 -3.74 0.09 -13.95
N GLU A 56 -4.84 -0.67 -14.00
CA GLU A 56 -5.99 -0.50 -13.11
C GLU A 56 -5.67 -0.80 -11.65
N GLU A 57 -4.81 -1.78 -11.39
CA GLU A 57 -4.43 -2.22 -10.05
C GLU A 57 -3.16 -1.51 -9.53
N GLY A 58 -2.59 -0.57 -10.30
CA GLY A 58 -1.36 0.14 -9.95
C GLY A 58 -0.17 -0.79 -9.70
N LEU A 59 -0.14 -1.94 -10.38
CA LEU A 59 0.93 -2.92 -10.22
C LEU A 59 2.21 -2.39 -10.88
N PHE A 60 3.35 -2.73 -10.30
CA PHE A 60 4.66 -2.59 -10.95
C PHE A 60 4.58 -3.18 -12.36
N SER A 61 5.01 -2.40 -13.37
CA SER A 61 4.98 -2.80 -14.78
C SER A 61 5.63 -4.16 -14.85
N PHE A 62 4.88 -5.13 -15.40
CA PHE A 62 5.07 -6.55 -15.15
C PHE A 62 6.54 -6.88 -14.98
N PRO A 63 6.93 -7.51 -13.86
CA PRO A 63 8.31 -7.91 -13.65
C PRO A 63 8.68 -9.10 -14.55
N PHE A 64 8.02 -9.25 -15.69
CA PHE A 64 8.20 -10.30 -16.67
C PHE A 64 8.06 -9.62 -18.02
N ASP A 65 9.02 -9.90 -18.88
CA ASP A 65 8.96 -9.51 -20.28
C ASP A 65 7.69 -10.10 -20.92
N GLN A 66 6.69 -9.24 -21.11
CA GLN A 66 5.39 -9.62 -21.68
C GLN A 66 5.54 -10.13 -23.10
N ASP A 67 6.62 -9.76 -23.80
CA ASP A 67 6.87 -10.19 -25.17
C ASP A 67 7.36 -11.64 -25.22
N SER A 68 8.08 -12.11 -24.19
CA SER A 68 8.51 -13.52 -24.09
C SER A 68 7.50 -14.46 -23.41
N MET A 69 6.46 -13.97 -22.75
CA MET A 69 5.45 -14.85 -22.13
C MET A 69 4.73 -15.72 -23.16
N SER A 70 4.29 -16.92 -22.82
CA SER A 70 3.37 -17.66 -23.70
C SER A 70 1.95 -17.07 -23.62
N THR A 71 1.10 -17.31 -24.63
CA THR A 71 -0.32 -16.90 -24.57
C THR A 71 -1.04 -17.52 -23.36
N LEU A 72 -0.67 -18.75 -22.98
CA LEU A 72 -1.22 -19.42 -21.82
C LEU A 72 -0.80 -18.74 -20.51
N ASP A 73 0.43 -18.26 -20.42
CA ASP A 73 0.90 -17.51 -19.25
C ASP A 73 0.19 -16.17 -19.15
N LEU A 74 0.07 -15.42 -20.25
CA LEU A 74 -0.69 -14.17 -20.30
C LEU A 74 -2.14 -14.37 -19.83
N GLU A 75 -2.79 -15.45 -20.30
CA GLU A 75 -4.14 -15.84 -19.87
C GLU A 75 -4.19 -16.15 -18.36
N ARG A 76 -3.27 -16.98 -17.87
CA ARG A 76 -3.20 -17.35 -16.44
C ARG A 76 -2.98 -16.13 -15.55
N PHE A 77 -2.02 -15.26 -15.87
CA PHE A 77 -1.74 -14.05 -15.11
C PHE A 77 -2.93 -13.07 -15.13
N SER A 78 -3.62 -12.96 -16.27
CA SER A 78 -4.83 -12.13 -16.38
C SER A 78 -5.95 -12.64 -15.47
N LEU A 79 -6.07 -13.95 -15.27
CA LEU A 79 -7.12 -14.58 -14.46
C LEU A 79 -6.72 -14.75 -12.98
N PHE A 80 -5.43 -14.69 -12.65
CA PHE A 80 -4.89 -15.11 -11.35
C PHE A 80 -5.57 -14.42 -10.15
N PRO A 81 -5.76 -13.09 -10.11
CA PRO A 81 -6.37 -12.47 -8.93
C PRO A 81 -7.81 -12.91 -8.71
N SER A 82 -8.59 -13.10 -9.79
CA SER A 82 -9.96 -13.64 -9.67
C SER A 82 -9.97 -15.10 -9.20
N MET A 83 -9.02 -15.92 -9.65
CA MET A 83 -8.89 -17.30 -9.20
C MET A 83 -8.47 -17.38 -7.72
N PHE A 84 -7.51 -16.55 -7.33
CA PHE A 84 -7.06 -16.46 -5.93
C PHE A 84 -8.19 -16.01 -5.00
N LEU A 85 -8.99 -15.03 -5.42
CA LEU A 85 -10.16 -14.58 -4.66
C LEU A 85 -11.26 -15.65 -4.57
N SER A 86 -11.45 -16.49 -5.61
CA SER A 86 -12.40 -17.61 -5.53
C SER A 86 -11.89 -18.76 -4.65
N ASP A 87 -10.57 -18.97 -4.59
CA ASP A 87 -9.96 -20.04 -3.80
C ASP A 87 -9.78 -19.66 -2.32
N SER A 88 -9.69 -18.37 -2.01
CA SER A 88 -9.58 -17.82 -0.65
C SER A 88 -10.91 -17.79 0.10
N SER A 89 -11.69 -18.87 -0.02
CA SER A 89 -12.85 -19.06 0.86
C SER A 89 -12.40 -19.03 2.31
N PRO A 90 -13.06 -18.28 3.21
CA PRO A 90 -12.71 -18.25 4.63
C PRO A 90 -12.80 -19.64 5.29
N THR A 91 -13.45 -20.60 4.64
CA THR A 91 -13.60 -21.98 5.13
C THR A 91 -12.47 -22.92 4.68
N LYS A 92 -11.60 -22.51 3.74
CA LYS A 92 -10.55 -23.37 3.21
C LYS A 92 -9.19 -22.76 3.56
N PRO A 93 -8.40 -23.39 4.46
CA PRO A 93 -7.06 -22.89 4.75
C PRO A 93 -6.24 -22.87 3.45
N LEU A 94 -5.52 -21.78 3.22
CA LEU A 94 -4.57 -21.68 2.12
C LEU A 94 -3.44 -22.67 2.41
N VAL A 95 -3.40 -23.77 1.64
CA VAL A 95 -2.30 -24.73 1.72
C VAL A 95 -1.18 -24.24 0.80
N PRO A 96 0.03 -23.96 1.33
CA PRO A 96 1.16 -23.60 0.50
C PRO A 96 1.42 -24.69 -0.54
N SER A 97 1.44 -24.33 -1.82
CA SER A 97 1.74 -25.28 -2.88
C SER A 97 3.21 -25.70 -2.87
N ARG A 98 4.10 -24.83 -2.37
CA ARG A 98 5.54 -25.05 -2.23
C ARG A 98 6.08 -24.25 -1.04
N ASN A 99 6.96 -24.88 -0.26
CA ASN A 99 7.79 -24.21 0.73
C ASN A 99 9.19 -24.03 0.15
N ARG A 100 9.75 -22.83 0.28
CA ARG A 100 11.11 -22.52 -0.15
C ARG A 100 11.84 -21.83 0.98
N VAL A 101 13.07 -22.26 1.24
CA VAL A 101 13.97 -21.56 2.15
C VAL A 101 14.73 -20.53 1.32
N LEU A 102 14.63 -19.26 1.70
CA LEU A 102 15.40 -18.19 1.07
C LEU A 102 16.85 -18.32 1.55
N GLN A 103 17.64 -19.11 0.83
CA GLN A 103 19.08 -19.19 1.05
C GLN A 103 19.72 -18.10 0.20
N GLY A 104 20.24 -17.06 0.84
CA GLY A 104 20.99 -16.03 0.12
C GLY A 104 22.20 -16.64 -0.57
N PRO A 105 22.49 -16.26 -1.83
CA PRO A 105 23.74 -16.59 -2.49
C PRO A 105 24.83 -15.70 -1.89
N MET A 106 25.06 -15.80 -0.59
CA MET A 106 26.35 -15.35 -0.10
C MET A 106 27.27 -16.53 -0.26
N SER A 107 28.26 -16.39 -1.15
CA SER A 107 29.39 -17.29 -1.10
C SER A 107 29.91 -17.29 0.35
N ASN A 108 30.36 -18.44 0.86
CA ASN A 108 30.94 -18.50 2.21
C ASN A 108 32.04 -17.43 2.42
N ASN A 109 32.67 -16.96 1.35
CA ASN A 109 33.67 -15.89 1.38
C ASN A 109 33.08 -14.47 1.49
N GLU A 110 31.86 -14.20 0.97
CA GLU A 110 31.14 -12.94 1.18
C GLU A 110 30.46 -12.89 2.55
N ILE A 111 29.91 -14.02 3.00
CA ILE A 111 29.52 -14.22 4.40
C ILE A 111 30.73 -13.97 5.29
N GLN A 112 31.89 -14.59 5.04
CA GLN A 112 33.04 -14.40 5.91
C GLN A 112 33.59 -12.97 5.83
N SER A 113 33.80 -12.38 4.66
CA SER A 113 34.40 -11.03 4.60
C SER A 113 33.48 -9.91 5.11
N LYS A 114 32.15 -10.04 4.98
CA LYS A 114 31.19 -9.01 5.43
C LYS A 114 30.49 -9.35 6.74
N GLN A 115 30.21 -10.62 7.03
CA GLN A 115 29.65 -11.05 8.33
C GLN A 115 30.72 -11.32 9.41
N LEU A 116 32.00 -11.58 9.10
CA LEU A 116 33.01 -11.69 10.19
C LEU A 116 33.27 -10.35 10.88
N MET A 117 32.93 -9.20 10.27
CA MET A 117 32.96 -7.93 11.00
C MET A 117 31.75 -7.76 11.92
N ASP A 118 30.56 -8.24 11.53
CA ASP A 118 29.32 -7.97 12.29
C ASP A 118 28.90 -9.12 13.22
N ALA A 119 29.07 -10.38 12.83
CA ALA A 119 28.65 -11.55 13.63
C ALA A 119 29.57 -11.82 14.82
N HIS A 120 30.87 -11.52 14.70
CA HIS A 120 31.84 -11.75 15.78
C HIS A 120 31.72 -10.76 16.94
N ILE A 121 31.11 -9.59 16.71
CA ILE A 121 30.97 -8.56 17.75
C ILE A 121 29.76 -8.85 18.65
N PHE A 122 28.71 -9.51 18.15
CA PHE A 122 27.41 -9.51 18.84
C PHE A 122 26.86 -10.88 19.25
N GLY A 123 27.48 -12.01 18.89
CA GLY A 123 27.14 -13.32 19.46
C GLY A 123 25.71 -13.84 19.20
N TYR A 124 24.98 -13.24 18.25
CA TYR A 124 23.67 -13.73 17.81
C TYR A 124 23.83 -14.55 16.54
N ASP A 125 23.36 -15.80 16.59
CA ASP A 125 23.62 -16.78 15.54
C ASP A 125 22.89 -16.48 14.21
N GLN A 126 21.82 -15.65 14.19
CA GLN A 126 21.10 -15.30 12.95
C GLN A 126 20.40 -13.92 13.02
N PRO A 127 20.44 -13.12 11.93
CA PRO A 127 19.67 -11.87 11.87
C PRO A 127 18.17 -12.16 11.77
N GLU A 128 17.40 -11.68 12.75
CA GLU A 128 15.94 -11.76 12.73
C GLU A 128 15.36 -10.71 11.78
N PHE A 129 14.40 -11.10 10.94
CA PHE A 129 13.62 -10.15 10.14
C PHE A 129 12.42 -9.67 10.95
N SER A 130 12.24 -8.36 11.10
CA SER A 130 11.03 -7.82 11.73
C SER A 130 9.87 -7.71 10.78
N ASP A 131 10.16 -7.57 9.49
CA ASP A 131 9.11 -7.34 8.50
C ASP A 131 9.50 -7.88 7.12
N ILE A 132 8.48 -8.29 6.37
CA ILE A 132 8.58 -8.89 5.05
C ILE A 132 7.47 -8.30 4.19
N THR A 133 7.80 -7.83 3.00
CA THR A 133 6.82 -7.21 2.10
C THR A 133 6.99 -7.69 0.67
N LEU A 134 5.96 -8.36 0.15
CA LEU A 134 5.93 -8.80 -1.24
C LEU A 134 5.57 -7.61 -2.14
N VAL A 135 6.37 -7.39 -3.18
CA VAL A 135 6.12 -6.35 -4.17
C VAL A 135 4.91 -6.72 -5.02
N PRO A 136 4.00 -5.77 -5.32
CA PRO A 136 2.88 -6.03 -6.22
C PRO A 136 3.35 -6.71 -7.52
N GLY A 137 2.71 -7.82 -7.88
CA GLY A 137 3.14 -8.71 -8.97
C GLY A 137 3.90 -9.97 -8.51
N GLY A 138 4.40 -9.99 -7.28
CA GLY A 138 4.86 -11.20 -6.59
C GLY A 138 6.24 -11.74 -6.97
N ARG A 139 6.98 -11.06 -7.86
CA ARG A 139 8.36 -11.45 -8.20
C ARG A 139 9.36 -11.03 -7.13
N TYR A 140 9.21 -9.84 -6.58
CA TYR A 140 10.19 -9.28 -5.66
C TYR A 140 9.69 -9.30 -4.22
N LEU A 141 10.59 -9.52 -3.27
CA LEU A 141 10.30 -9.56 -1.84
C LEU A 141 11.29 -8.67 -1.09
N PHE A 142 10.79 -7.75 -0.28
CA PHE A 142 11.60 -7.03 0.68
C PHE A 142 11.63 -7.76 2.01
N THR A 143 12.80 -7.81 2.64
CA THR A 143 12.93 -8.21 4.04
C THR A 143 13.66 -7.11 4.80
N VAL A 144 13.13 -6.73 5.95
CA VAL A 144 13.68 -5.70 6.83
C VAL A 144 14.07 -6.35 8.14
N SER A 145 15.31 -6.13 8.57
CA SER A 145 15.84 -6.61 9.84
C SER A 145 16.23 -5.40 10.69
N PRO A 146 15.67 -5.26 11.92
CA PRO A 146 16.10 -4.24 12.85
C PRO A 146 17.37 -4.76 13.53
N MET A 147 18.45 -3.98 13.52
CA MET A 147 19.62 -4.34 14.32
C MET A 147 19.53 -3.73 15.72
N TYR A 148 19.86 -4.53 16.73
CA TYR A 148 19.69 -4.19 18.14
C TYR A 148 20.82 -3.33 18.73
N HIS A 149 21.93 -3.06 18.02
CA HIS A 149 23.13 -2.50 18.66
C HIS A 149 23.81 -1.32 17.95
N ASP A 150 23.63 -1.11 16.64
CA ASP A 150 24.24 0.01 15.90
C ASP A 150 23.21 1.01 15.34
N ASN A 151 21.93 0.84 15.72
CA ASN A 151 20.79 1.59 15.20
C ASN A 151 20.67 1.55 13.66
N ARG A 152 21.23 0.53 13.01
CA ARG A 152 21.11 0.35 11.57
C ARG A 152 19.99 -0.60 11.23
N THR A 153 19.42 -0.38 10.06
CA THR A 153 18.41 -1.28 9.49
C THR A 153 18.95 -1.87 8.21
N TYR A 154 18.75 -3.19 8.07
CA TYR A 154 19.10 -3.93 6.87
C TYR A 154 17.86 -4.11 6.02
N ILE A 155 17.91 -3.59 4.80
CA ILE A 155 16.86 -3.78 3.81
C ILE A 155 17.44 -4.64 2.69
N LYS A 156 16.80 -5.78 2.41
CA LYS A 156 17.20 -6.68 1.32
C LYS A 156 16.04 -6.81 0.34
N LEU A 157 16.37 -6.77 -0.96
CA LEU A 157 15.47 -7.08 -2.05
C LEU A 157 15.82 -8.45 -2.62
N TRP A 158 14.85 -9.37 -2.61
CA TRP A 158 14.97 -10.70 -3.18
C TRP A 158 14.21 -10.77 -4.49
N ASP A 159 14.80 -11.35 -5.53
CA ASP A 159 14.11 -11.80 -6.74
C ASP A 159 13.69 -13.25 -6.53
N LEU A 160 12.39 -13.49 -6.44
CA LEU A 160 11.79 -14.82 -6.28
C LEU A 160 11.68 -15.58 -7.61
N GLY A 161 12.03 -14.94 -8.73
CA GLY A 161 11.90 -15.46 -10.08
C GLY A 161 10.46 -15.43 -10.62
N ARG A 162 10.26 -16.09 -11.76
CA ARG A 162 8.96 -16.13 -12.43
C ARG A 162 7.96 -17.05 -11.67
N PRO A 163 6.78 -16.56 -11.27
CA PRO A 163 5.72 -17.37 -10.70
C PRO A 163 5.38 -18.54 -11.61
N GLY A 164 5.32 -19.75 -11.05
CA GLY A 164 5.01 -20.97 -11.81
C GLY A 164 6.18 -21.57 -12.60
N GLY A 165 7.34 -20.90 -12.68
CA GLY A 165 8.55 -21.48 -13.25
C GLY A 165 9.05 -22.66 -12.41
N ALA A 166 9.40 -23.78 -13.05
CA ALA A 166 10.00 -24.93 -12.39
C ALA A 166 11.34 -24.57 -11.70
N GLU A 167 12.05 -23.58 -12.25
CA GLU A 167 13.42 -23.20 -11.87
C GLU A 167 13.52 -21.79 -11.30
N ALA A 168 12.45 -21.26 -10.68
CA ALA A 168 12.53 -19.94 -10.06
C ALA A 168 13.57 -19.97 -8.92
N GLN A 169 14.80 -19.55 -9.20
CA GLN A 169 15.87 -19.39 -8.22
C GLN A 169 15.63 -18.10 -7.45
N VAL A 170 15.72 -18.20 -6.13
CA VAL A 170 15.66 -17.03 -5.26
C VAL A 170 17.04 -16.42 -5.23
N ILE A 171 17.16 -15.18 -5.68
CA ILE A 171 18.44 -14.45 -5.76
C ILE A 171 18.30 -13.19 -4.90
N LEU A 172 19.35 -12.87 -4.14
CA LEU A 172 19.45 -11.56 -3.51
C LEU A 172 19.76 -10.54 -4.60
N ALA A 173 18.78 -9.70 -4.94
CA ALA A 173 18.91 -8.73 -6.03
C ALA A 173 19.77 -7.54 -5.60
N GLU A 174 19.51 -7.00 -4.40
CA GLU A 174 20.27 -5.88 -3.85
C GLU A 174 20.01 -5.74 -2.34
N TYR A 175 20.85 -4.99 -1.65
CA TYR A 175 20.68 -4.67 -0.24
C TYR A 175 21.26 -3.30 0.10
N ILE A 176 20.70 -2.64 1.12
CA ILE A 176 21.21 -1.37 1.63
C ILE A 176 21.31 -1.40 3.15
N TYR A 177 22.29 -0.65 3.65
CA TYR A 177 22.50 -0.35 5.06
C TYR A 177 22.04 1.08 5.33
N GLU A 178 20.95 1.23 6.08
CA GLU A 178 20.46 2.55 6.48
C GLU A 178 20.89 2.82 7.93
N HIS A 179 21.50 3.99 8.19
CA HIS A 179 22.04 4.36 9.50
C HIS A 179 20.99 4.74 10.57
N LYS A 180 19.71 4.44 10.33
CA LYS A 180 18.63 4.83 11.25
C LYS A 180 17.64 3.68 11.44
N TYR A 181 17.02 3.66 12.62
CA TYR A 181 15.98 2.71 12.98
C TYR A 181 14.76 2.90 12.07
N VAL A 182 14.44 1.87 11.29
CA VAL A 182 13.25 1.86 10.43
C VAL A 182 12.08 1.37 11.25
N CYS A 183 11.13 2.27 11.51
CA CYS A 183 9.91 1.96 12.22
C CYS A 183 8.93 1.23 11.30
N ARG A 184 8.84 1.69 10.05
CA ARG A 184 7.85 1.24 9.05
C ARG A 184 8.37 1.45 7.65
N HIS A 185 7.86 0.67 6.71
CA HIS A 185 8.07 0.94 5.29
C HIS A 185 6.81 0.73 4.46
N LYS A 186 6.83 1.32 3.26
CA LYS A 186 5.83 1.10 2.21
C LYS A 186 6.52 0.99 0.87
N ILE A 187 5.82 0.42 -0.09
CA ILE A 187 6.31 0.29 -1.45
C ILE A 187 5.31 0.83 -2.45
N ALA A 188 5.81 1.42 -3.52
CA ALA A 188 5.04 1.82 -4.69
C ALA A 188 5.85 1.59 -5.96
N PRO A 189 5.22 1.42 -7.12
CA PRO A 189 5.95 1.50 -8.38
C PRO A 189 6.42 2.93 -8.65
N THR A 190 7.49 3.07 -9.44
CA THR A 190 7.86 4.34 -10.07
C THR A 190 6.80 4.75 -11.11
N ALA A 191 6.82 6.01 -11.55
CA ALA A 191 5.85 6.54 -12.51
C ALA A 191 5.89 5.82 -13.87
N ASP A 192 7.06 5.32 -14.29
CA ASP A 192 7.23 4.51 -15.50
C ASP A 192 6.92 3.02 -15.28
N GLY A 193 6.65 2.63 -14.03
CA GLY A 193 6.37 1.27 -13.60
C GLY A 193 7.57 0.32 -13.62
N ARG A 194 8.77 0.77 -14.00
CA ARG A 194 9.96 -0.09 -14.16
C ARG A 194 10.81 -0.20 -12.90
N GLY A 195 10.64 0.72 -11.97
CA GLY A 195 11.33 0.79 -10.69
C GLY A 195 10.38 0.63 -9.50
N ILE A 196 10.95 0.31 -8.36
CA ILE A 196 10.25 0.17 -7.09
C ILE A 196 10.73 1.30 -6.19
N ARG A 197 9.78 2.06 -5.66
CA ARG A 197 10.00 3.02 -4.58
C ARG A 197 9.84 2.31 -3.26
N PHE A 198 10.85 2.40 -2.43
CA PHE A 198 10.88 1.92 -1.07
C PHE A 198 10.87 3.12 -0.12
N LEU A 199 9.73 3.34 0.50
CA LEU A 199 9.52 4.40 1.48
C LEU A 199 9.93 3.89 2.85
N VAL A 200 10.95 4.50 3.43
CA VAL A 200 11.50 4.18 4.74
C VAL A 200 11.08 5.25 5.72
N ILE A 201 10.38 4.87 6.79
CA ILE A 201 9.95 5.81 7.84
C ILE A 201 10.69 5.43 9.11
N SER A 202 11.48 6.38 9.60
CA SER A 202 12.11 6.34 10.91
C SER A 202 11.47 7.37 11.84
N THR A 203 11.91 7.42 13.09
CA THR A 203 11.45 8.39 14.08
C THR A 203 11.65 9.84 13.64
N TRP A 204 12.70 10.10 12.86
CA TRP A 204 13.19 11.47 12.56
C TRP A 204 13.27 11.78 11.07
N GLN A 205 13.02 10.81 10.20
CA GLN A 205 13.08 11.03 8.77
C GLN A 205 12.20 10.08 7.99
N ILE A 206 11.72 10.56 6.86
CA ILE A 206 11.13 9.74 5.80
C ILE A 206 12.10 9.75 4.63
N VAL A 207 12.66 8.60 4.29
CA VAL A 207 13.58 8.45 3.15
C VAL A 207 12.86 7.72 2.03
N ILE A 208 13.05 8.17 0.81
CA ILE A 208 12.57 7.49 -0.40
C ILE A 208 13.77 6.96 -1.15
N LEU A 209 13.81 5.64 -1.27
CA LEU A 209 14.77 4.93 -2.11
C LEU A 209 14.05 4.45 -3.37
N GLU A 210 14.73 4.47 -4.49
CA GLU A 210 14.29 3.85 -5.74
C GLU A 210 15.25 2.72 -6.11
N ILE A 211 14.73 1.67 -6.72
CA ILE A 211 15.55 0.61 -7.29
C ILE A 211 14.89 0.13 -8.58
N TYR A 212 15.69 -0.14 -9.61
CA TYR A 212 15.25 -0.73 -10.87
C TYR A 212 15.78 -2.17 -10.93
N PRO A 213 15.01 -3.17 -10.47
CA PRO A 213 15.54 -4.52 -10.26
C PRO A 213 15.93 -5.24 -11.56
N GLU A 214 15.38 -4.80 -12.69
CA GLU A 214 15.70 -5.34 -14.02
C GLU A 214 16.88 -4.62 -14.69
N SER A 215 17.44 -3.59 -14.05
CA SER A 215 18.68 -2.96 -14.51
C SER A 215 19.83 -3.99 -14.50
N PRO A 216 20.80 -3.92 -15.44
CA PRO A 216 21.99 -4.76 -15.40
C PRO A 216 22.80 -4.65 -14.10
N ASN A 217 22.61 -3.58 -13.34
CA ASN A 217 23.25 -3.32 -12.05
C ASN A 217 22.22 -2.70 -11.09
N PRO A 218 21.30 -3.50 -10.52
CA PRO A 218 20.23 -2.99 -9.68
C PRO A 218 20.85 -2.40 -8.40
N LYS A 219 20.52 -1.13 -8.11
CA LYS A 219 21.05 -0.41 -6.94
C LYS A 219 19.95 0.42 -6.32
N PHE A 220 19.99 0.55 -5.00
CA PHE A 220 19.18 1.55 -4.31
C PHE A 220 19.75 2.94 -4.60
N GLU A 221 18.92 3.77 -5.22
CA GLU A 221 19.18 5.17 -5.46
C GLU A 221 18.38 5.99 -4.45
N TYR A 222 19.07 6.88 -3.75
CA TYR A 222 18.43 7.83 -2.87
C TYR A 222 17.71 8.89 -3.72
N VAL A 223 16.40 9.03 -3.54
CA VAL A 223 15.60 10.05 -4.24
C VAL A 223 15.53 11.32 -3.41
N THR A 224 15.07 11.21 -2.17
CA THR A 224 14.81 12.35 -1.29
C THR A 224 14.61 11.90 0.15
N CYS A 225 14.72 12.87 1.07
CA CYS A 225 14.47 12.69 2.49
C CYS A 225 13.66 13.86 3.02
N LEU A 226 12.73 13.54 3.91
CA LEU A 226 11.98 14.46 4.72
C LEU A 226 12.48 14.36 6.15
N ASP A 227 13.21 15.37 6.62
CA ASP A 227 13.57 15.42 8.03
C ASP A 227 12.35 15.85 8.85
N ILE A 228 12.05 15.03 9.84
CA ILE A 228 10.98 15.22 10.81
C ILE A 228 11.66 15.74 12.07
N ASP A 229 11.56 17.04 12.26
CA ASP A 229 12.05 17.70 13.45
C ASP A 229 10.92 17.67 14.49
N THR A 230 11.15 16.97 15.59
CA THR A 230 10.35 17.16 16.79
C THR A 230 11.12 18.09 17.71
N ASP A 231 10.41 18.93 18.47
CA ASP A 231 10.99 19.98 19.32
C ASP A 231 11.85 19.45 20.51
N GLY A 232 12.57 18.33 20.37
CA GLY A 232 13.49 17.72 21.34
C GLY A 232 12.82 17.08 22.55
N ASN A 233 11.55 17.40 22.81
CA ASN A 233 10.81 17.00 24.00
C ASN A 233 9.61 16.08 23.72
N SER A 234 9.30 15.77 22.46
CA SER A 234 8.16 14.89 22.18
C SER A 234 8.59 13.43 22.23
N GLU A 235 7.85 12.65 23.02
CA GLU A 235 7.72 11.20 22.83
C GLU A 235 7.49 10.93 21.33
N GLU A 236 8.07 9.82 20.85
CA GLU A 236 8.18 9.39 19.46
C GLU A 236 7.11 9.96 18.51
N CYS A 237 7.58 10.47 17.37
CA CYS A 237 6.72 10.93 16.29
C CYS A 237 5.81 9.77 15.84
N ASN A 238 4.58 9.76 16.38
CA ASN A 238 3.60 8.71 16.11
C ASN A 238 2.97 8.93 14.74
N PHE A 239 3.74 8.67 13.68
CA PHE A 239 3.19 8.51 12.33
C PHE A 239 2.25 7.32 12.37
N LYS A 240 0.96 7.62 12.46
CA LYS A 240 -0.03 6.57 12.56
C LYS A 240 -0.14 5.85 11.23
N PHE A 241 -0.10 6.56 10.11
CA PHE A 241 -0.22 5.96 8.78
C PHE A 241 0.56 6.73 7.74
N VAL A 242 1.16 5.96 6.84
CA VAL A 242 1.84 6.45 5.66
C VAL A 242 1.41 5.59 4.48
N GLY A 243 0.95 6.25 3.42
CA GLY A 243 0.68 5.65 2.12
C GLY A 243 1.54 6.31 1.05
N ILE A 244 1.84 5.58 -0.02
CA ILE A 244 2.56 6.11 -1.18
C ILE A 244 1.81 5.72 -2.45
N HIS A 245 1.60 6.69 -3.34
CA HIS A 245 0.93 6.52 -4.63
C HIS A 245 1.64 7.37 -5.67
N GLY A 246 2.31 6.73 -6.63
CA GLY A 246 3.15 7.43 -7.60
C GLY A 246 4.22 8.27 -6.91
N ASN A 247 4.20 9.58 -7.15
CA ASN A 247 5.14 10.56 -6.55
C ASN A 247 4.61 11.18 -5.25
N GLN A 248 3.47 10.72 -4.74
CA GLN A 248 2.78 11.33 -3.61
C GLN A 248 2.84 10.42 -2.39
N ILE A 249 3.15 11.02 -1.24
CA ILE A 249 3.08 10.37 0.07
C ILE A 249 1.94 11.00 0.85
N VAL A 250 1.06 10.18 1.44
CA VAL A 250 0.08 10.64 2.41
C VAL A 250 0.54 10.29 3.82
N LEU A 251 0.58 11.29 4.69
CA LEU A 251 0.95 11.19 6.09
C LEU A 251 -0.25 11.57 6.95
N SER A 252 -0.68 10.66 7.82
CA SER A 252 -1.64 10.98 8.89
C SER A 252 -0.87 11.32 10.16
N ILE A 253 -0.98 12.59 10.57
CA ILE A 253 -0.22 13.16 11.68
C ILE A 253 -1.20 13.55 12.79
N SER A 254 -0.88 13.14 14.03
CA SER A 254 -1.72 13.35 15.23
C SER A 254 -0.94 14.05 16.34
N ILE A 255 -0.01 14.94 15.98
CA ILE A 255 0.83 15.69 16.91
C ILE A 255 0.49 17.17 16.85
N SER A 256 0.62 17.82 18.00
CA SER A 256 0.40 19.25 18.22
C SER A 256 1.43 20.12 17.49
N ARG A 257 2.61 19.59 17.15
CA ARG A 257 3.66 20.30 16.39
C ARG A 257 4.44 19.32 15.53
N LEU A 258 4.39 19.50 14.21
CA LEU A 258 5.28 18.83 13.26
C LEU A 258 6.08 19.91 12.55
N VAL A 259 7.40 19.89 12.66
CA VAL A 259 8.27 20.73 11.86
C VAL A 259 8.88 19.86 10.77
N ILE A 260 8.49 20.11 9.53
CA ILE A 260 9.07 19.44 8.36
C ILE A 260 10.21 20.34 7.86
N GLN A 261 11.46 19.96 8.15
CA GLN A 261 12.63 20.75 7.75
C GLN A 261 12.98 20.54 6.26
N PRO A 262 13.57 21.55 5.57
CA PRO A 262 14.27 22.70 6.14
C PRO A 262 13.40 23.94 6.42
N ARG A 263 12.13 24.01 5.99
CA ARG A 263 11.33 25.27 6.11
C ARG A 263 9.83 25.13 6.35
N PHE A 264 9.26 23.94 6.45
CA PHE A 264 7.86 23.79 6.86
C PHE A 264 7.76 23.82 8.38
N ARG A 265 7.64 25.05 8.89
CA ARG A 265 7.10 25.28 10.23
C ARG A 265 5.58 25.12 10.13
N TYR A 266 5.07 23.90 10.33
CA TYR A 266 3.64 23.72 10.60
C TYR A 266 3.38 24.12 12.06
N PHE A 267 3.40 25.42 12.30
CA PHE A 267 2.93 26.02 13.54
C PHE A 267 1.48 26.38 13.34
N ASP A 268 0.60 25.42 13.58
CA ASP A 268 -0.74 25.80 13.99
C ASP A 268 -0.67 25.98 15.52
N GLU A 269 -0.27 27.18 15.96
CA GLU A 269 -0.23 27.52 17.39
C GLU A 269 -1.61 27.39 18.08
N TYR A 270 -2.67 27.14 17.30
CA TYR A 270 -4.06 27.10 17.75
C TYR A 270 -4.73 25.74 17.64
N THR A 271 -4.06 24.68 17.16
CA THR A 271 -4.69 23.36 17.14
C THR A 271 -4.72 22.79 18.55
N SER A 272 -5.94 22.73 19.09
CA SER A 272 -6.21 21.99 20.32
C SER A 272 -5.63 20.56 20.19
N PRO A 273 -4.97 20.03 21.22
CA PRO A 273 -4.48 18.65 21.19
C PRO A 273 -5.62 17.70 20.76
N GLY A 274 -5.33 16.84 19.78
CA GLY A 274 -6.30 15.90 19.20
C GLY A 274 -6.92 16.30 17.86
N VAL A 275 -6.51 17.41 17.24
CA VAL A 275 -6.82 17.68 15.84
C VAL A 275 -5.91 16.84 14.94
N GLY A 276 -6.50 16.06 14.03
CA GLY A 276 -5.77 15.29 13.03
C GLY A 276 -5.47 16.14 11.80
N HIS A 277 -4.31 15.89 11.20
CA HIS A 277 -3.92 16.46 9.93
C HIS A 277 -3.52 15.35 8.98
N ILE A 278 -3.93 15.48 7.73
CA ILE A 278 -3.42 14.69 6.62
C ILE A 278 -2.51 15.61 5.80
N VAL A 279 -1.26 15.22 5.64
CA VAL A 279 -0.32 15.91 4.75
C VAL A 279 -0.10 15.02 3.53
N VAL A 280 -0.34 15.57 2.35
CA VAL A 280 0.05 14.93 1.09
C VAL A 280 1.27 15.66 0.56
N TRP A 281 2.35 14.91 0.33
CA TRP A 281 3.62 15.43 -0.16
C TRP A 281 3.94 14.81 -1.51
N ASP A 282 3.97 15.64 -2.56
CA ASP A 282 4.60 15.28 -3.83
C ASP A 282 6.10 15.53 -3.71
N PHE A 283 6.87 14.45 -3.63
CA PHE A 283 8.29 14.51 -3.33
C PHE A 283 9.16 14.76 -4.55
N ILE A 284 8.60 14.71 -5.77
CA ILE A 284 9.29 15.05 -7.01
C ILE A 284 9.08 16.54 -7.33
N GLU A 285 7.83 17.02 -7.23
CA GLU A 285 7.51 18.44 -7.39
C GLU A 285 7.87 19.27 -6.16
N GLU A 286 8.24 18.62 -5.06
CA GLU A 286 8.49 19.23 -3.76
C GLU A 286 7.29 20.10 -3.33
N LYS A 287 6.06 19.59 -3.45
CA LYS A 287 4.84 20.33 -3.10
C LYS A 287 4.06 19.60 -2.01
N THR A 288 3.36 20.35 -1.18
CA THR A 288 2.51 19.78 -0.13
C THR A 288 1.10 20.35 -0.15
N ALA A 289 0.14 19.48 0.14
CA ALA A 289 -1.23 19.82 0.49
C ALA A 289 -1.50 19.36 1.93
N THR A 290 -2.30 20.11 2.66
CA THR A 290 -2.71 19.74 4.03
C THR A 290 -4.23 19.77 4.11
N ILE A 291 -4.79 18.70 4.68
CA ILE A 291 -6.21 18.56 4.93
C ILE A 291 -6.39 18.48 6.46
N HIS A 292 -7.21 19.39 6.99
CA HIS A 292 -7.58 19.39 8.40
C HIS A 292 -8.74 18.40 8.61
N THR A 293 -8.52 17.35 9.40
CA THR A 293 -9.57 16.34 9.67
C THR A 293 -10.41 16.70 10.91
N GLY A 294 -10.15 17.85 11.52
CA GLY A 294 -10.78 18.23 12.79
C GLY A 294 -10.40 17.24 13.89
N LYS A 295 -11.36 16.85 14.73
CA LYS A 295 -11.13 15.88 15.83
C LYS A 295 -11.08 14.42 15.38
N ILE A 296 -11.04 14.16 14.07
CA ILE A 296 -11.04 12.81 13.52
C ILE A 296 -9.60 12.32 13.48
N ILE A 297 -9.29 11.35 14.34
CA ILE A 297 -8.02 10.62 14.31
C ILE A 297 -8.10 9.58 13.20
N ILE A 298 -7.22 9.68 12.21
CA ILE A 298 -7.19 8.76 11.07
C ILE A 298 -6.41 7.49 11.44
N GLY A 299 -7.04 6.36 11.16
CA GLY A 299 -6.64 4.99 11.42
C GLY A 299 -6.10 4.25 10.20
N ALA A 300 -6.27 4.77 8.99
CA ALA A 300 -5.58 4.37 7.77
C ALA A 300 -5.86 5.46 6.73
N CYS A 301 -4.93 5.71 5.81
CA CYS A 301 -5.18 6.59 4.68
C CYS A 301 -4.46 6.09 3.43
N ILE A 302 -5.12 6.27 2.28
CA ILE A 302 -4.58 6.00 0.95
C ILE A 302 -4.91 7.17 0.02
N ILE A 303 -4.11 7.32 -1.04
CA ILE A 303 -4.40 8.26 -2.13
C ILE A 303 -4.92 7.44 -3.32
N LYS A 304 -6.00 7.91 -3.94
CA LYS A 304 -6.54 7.33 -5.17
C LYS A 304 -7.26 8.43 -5.94
N ASP A 305 -6.98 8.55 -7.24
CA ASP A 305 -7.68 9.45 -8.17
C ASP A 305 -7.86 10.89 -7.62
N ASP A 306 -6.75 11.50 -7.20
CA ASP A 306 -6.70 12.85 -6.58
C ASP A 306 -7.56 13.02 -5.31
N CYS A 307 -7.94 11.92 -4.66
CA CYS A 307 -8.62 11.92 -3.38
C CYS A 307 -7.78 11.24 -2.31
N VAL A 308 -7.94 11.67 -1.06
CA VAL A 308 -7.50 10.91 0.11
C VAL A 308 -8.68 10.18 0.68
N ILE A 309 -8.55 8.86 0.80
CA ILE A 309 -9.51 8.01 1.50
C ILE A 309 -8.89 7.68 2.85
N GLY A 310 -9.60 7.94 3.94
CA GLY A 310 -9.12 7.56 5.27
C GLY A 310 -10.21 6.97 6.15
N THR A 311 -9.82 6.03 7.01
CA THR A 311 -10.72 5.45 8.01
C THR A 311 -10.45 6.09 9.36
N ARG A 312 -11.48 6.32 10.18
CA ARG A 312 -11.27 6.81 11.54
C ARG A 312 -10.77 5.70 12.45
N PHE A 313 -9.72 5.99 13.22
CA PHE A 313 -9.08 5.05 14.14
C PHE A 313 -10.09 4.41 15.09
N GLY A 314 -10.07 3.07 15.16
CA GLY A 314 -10.97 2.29 16.02
C GLY A 314 -12.42 2.18 15.53
N THR A 315 -12.73 2.67 14.31
CA THR A 315 -14.07 2.62 13.72
C THR A 315 -14.00 2.16 12.26
N ASN A 316 -15.16 1.85 11.68
CA ASN A 316 -15.30 1.55 10.24
C ASN A 316 -15.76 2.79 9.43
N GLU A 317 -15.81 3.97 10.06
CA GLU A 317 -16.18 5.21 9.37
C GLU A 317 -15.08 5.54 8.36
N THR A 318 -15.48 5.67 7.09
CA THR A 318 -14.59 6.05 5.99
C THR A 318 -14.93 7.46 5.53
N PHE A 319 -13.90 8.23 5.26
CA PHE A 319 -13.97 9.61 4.84
C PHE A 319 -13.22 9.75 3.53
N LEU A 320 -13.74 10.61 2.68
CA LEU A 320 -13.16 10.98 1.40
C LEU A 320 -12.89 12.48 1.46
N TRP A 321 -11.67 12.87 1.10
CA TRP A 321 -11.27 14.26 0.94
C TRP A 321 -10.71 14.46 -0.45
N ASP A 322 -11.28 15.40 -1.19
CA ASP A 322 -10.71 15.83 -2.46
C ASP A 322 -9.38 16.54 -2.18
N LEU A 323 -8.34 16.20 -2.94
CA LEU A 323 -7.12 16.99 -2.91
C LEU A 323 -7.37 18.33 -3.61
N PRO A 324 -6.84 19.44 -3.07
CA PRO A 324 -6.87 20.70 -3.79
C PRO A 324 -6.16 20.54 -5.13
N GLU A 325 -6.55 21.33 -6.14
CA GLU A 325 -5.83 21.38 -7.42
C GLU A 325 -4.33 21.60 -7.18
N ARG A 326 -3.47 20.89 -7.93
CA ARG A 326 -2.01 20.92 -7.74
C ARG A 326 -1.38 22.31 -7.78
N GLU A 327 -2.00 23.23 -8.52
CA GLU A 327 -1.57 24.64 -8.60
C GLU A 327 -1.73 25.39 -7.28
N LYS A 328 -2.64 24.94 -6.41
CA LYS A 328 -2.89 25.50 -5.08
C LYS A 328 -2.01 24.87 -3.99
N TRP A 329 -1.21 23.85 -4.32
CA TRP A 329 -0.32 23.22 -3.37
C TRP A 329 0.81 24.17 -3.02
N LYS A 330 1.23 24.17 -1.76
CA LYS A 330 2.31 25.02 -1.31
C LYS A 330 3.63 24.42 -1.80
N GLN A 331 4.44 25.25 -2.44
CA GLN A 331 5.80 24.84 -2.79
C GLN A 331 6.60 24.64 -1.50
N THR A 332 7.18 23.46 -1.38
CA THR A 332 8.04 23.07 -0.28
C THR A 332 9.45 23.40 -0.73
N LEU A 333 10.03 24.47 -0.19
CA LEU A 333 11.40 24.82 -0.53
C LEU A 333 12.36 23.88 0.21
N PHE A 334 12.74 22.77 -0.39
CA PHE A 334 13.84 21.93 0.10
C PHE A 334 15.15 22.43 -0.50
N PHE A 335 16.00 23.07 0.32
CA PHE A 335 17.40 23.24 -0.04
C PHE A 335 18.23 22.12 0.59
N ARG A 336 18.34 21.00 -0.13
CA ARG A 336 19.54 20.14 -0.19
C ARG A 336 19.39 19.09 -1.29
N ARG A 337 19.60 19.49 -2.55
CA ARG A 337 20.01 18.52 -3.59
C ARG A 337 21.48 18.16 -3.37
N ASN A 338 21.72 16.87 -3.17
CA ASN A 338 22.99 16.17 -3.44
C ASN A 338 24.21 16.52 -2.57
N THR A 339 24.17 16.22 -1.27
CA THR A 339 25.40 15.81 -0.55
C THR A 339 25.06 14.81 0.55
N PRO A 340 25.73 13.64 0.62
CA PRO A 340 25.59 12.73 1.75
C PRO A 340 25.95 13.46 3.06
N PRO A 341 25.30 13.13 4.18
CA PRO A 341 25.37 13.93 5.41
C PRO A 341 26.79 14.00 5.99
N THR A 342 27.33 15.21 6.14
CA THR A 342 28.39 15.55 7.10
C THR A 342 27.76 16.32 8.29
N PRO A 343 28.23 16.12 9.53
CA PRO A 343 27.57 16.63 10.75
C PRO A 343 27.64 18.17 10.88
N PRO A 344 26.61 18.84 11.44
CA PRO A 344 26.50 20.29 11.38
C PRO A 344 27.16 21.04 12.56
N THR A 345 27.76 22.19 12.26
CA THR A 345 28.12 23.27 13.20
C THR A 345 27.09 24.41 13.12
N SER A 346 26.74 24.99 14.27
CA SER A 346 25.64 25.95 14.47
C SER A 346 25.80 27.28 13.71
N THR A 347 24.71 28.04 13.51
CA THR A 347 24.40 29.34 14.19
C THR A 347 23.19 30.10 13.56
N GLN A 348 22.25 30.48 14.44
CA GLN A 348 21.28 31.62 14.53
C GLN A 348 20.25 32.01 13.42
N LEU A 349 19.05 32.34 13.91
CA LEU A 349 17.90 32.95 13.24
C LEU A 349 17.45 34.23 13.96
N LEU A 350 16.85 35.19 13.22
CA LEU A 350 16.08 36.35 13.71
C LEU A 350 14.59 36.23 13.32
N PRO A 351 13.64 36.91 13.99
CA PRO A 351 12.20 36.67 13.86
C PRO A 351 11.45 37.78 13.10
N PHE A 352 10.29 37.45 12.52
CA PHE A 352 9.20 38.41 12.27
C PHE A 352 7.82 37.74 12.23
N ALA A 353 6.81 38.47 12.70
CA ALA A 353 5.42 38.08 12.94
C ALA A 353 4.46 38.66 11.89
N GLY A 354 3.25 38.08 11.75
CA GLY A 354 2.11 38.74 11.09
C GLY A 354 0.98 37.85 10.57
N ALA A 355 -0.07 37.71 11.39
CA ALA A 355 -1.52 37.52 11.16
C ALA A 355 -2.11 37.03 9.81
N LEU A 356 -3.10 36.09 9.85
CA LEU A 356 -4.55 36.36 9.69
C LEU A 356 -5.41 35.07 9.64
N ASP A 357 -6.70 35.28 9.92
CA ASP A 357 -7.75 34.36 10.35
C ASP A 357 -8.76 34.04 9.21
N ARG A 358 -9.52 32.93 9.37
CA ARG A 358 -10.93 32.65 8.94
C ARG A 358 -11.31 31.53 7.93
N ILE A 359 -12.37 30.79 8.37
CA ILE A 359 -13.45 30.01 7.69
C ILE A 359 -13.07 28.54 7.32
N VAL A 360 -13.82 27.48 7.71
CA VAL A 360 -15.17 27.08 7.24
C VAL A 360 -15.94 26.24 8.29
N LYS A 361 -17.28 26.46 8.35
CA LYS A 361 -18.29 25.62 9.02
C LYS A 361 -18.83 24.53 8.09
N GLY A 362 -19.17 23.38 8.66
CA GLY A 362 -20.35 22.60 8.27
C GLY A 362 -20.09 21.21 7.70
N VAL A 363 -20.10 20.18 8.56
CA VAL A 363 -20.35 18.80 8.15
C VAL A 363 -21.49 18.27 9.01
N LYS A 364 -22.56 17.78 8.38
CA LYS A 364 -23.65 17.06 9.04
C LYS A 364 -23.32 15.57 9.05
N THR A 365 -23.30 14.97 10.23
CA THR A 365 -23.30 13.52 10.42
C THR A 365 -24.73 13.02 10.60
N GLN A 366 -25.07 11.88 10.00
CA GLN A 366 -26.30 11.12 10.31
C GLN A 366 -25.91 9.72 10.79
N GLU A 367 -26.51 9.27 11.89
CA GLU A 367 -26.27 7.96 12.50
C GLU A 367 -27.17 6.88 11.87
N LEU A 368 -26.63 5.66 11.74
CA LEU A 368 -27.37 4.48 11.29
C LEU A 368 -28.38 3.97 12.34
N PRO A 369 -29.50 3.35 11.93
CA PRO A 369 -30.51 2.84 12.87
C PRO A 369 -30.01 1.68 13.74
N ARG A 370 -30.37 1.67 15.02
CA ARG A 370 -30.07 0.58 15.96
C ARG A 370 -31.00 -0.63 15.68
N GLY A 371 -30.44 -1.84 15.56
CA GLY A 371 -31.23 -3.10 15.48
C GLY A 371 -30.75 -4.17 14.49
N TRP A 372 -29.53 -4.09 13.95
CA TRP A 372 -29.03 -5.04 12.96
C TRP A 372 -28.67 -6.42 13.53
N SER A 373 -29.20 -7.49 12.93
CA SER A 373 -28.82 -8.89 13.24
C SER A 373 -28.06 -9.51 12.06
N GLY A 374 -27.01 -10.27 12.38
CA GLY A 374 -25.98 -10.71 11.42
C GLY A 374 -26.36 -11.85 10.46
N ALA A 375 -27.65 -12.02 10.16
CA ALA A 375 -28.16 -13.03 9.23
C ALA A 375 -28.91 -12.42 8.02
N ASP A 376 -28.96 -11.09 7.91
CA ASP A 376 -29.73 -10.42 6.86
C ASP A 376 -28.98 -10.42 5.52
N GLN A 377 -29.28 -11.39 4.65
CA GLN A 377 -28.75 -11.46 3.29
C GLN A 377 -29.20 -10.28 2.40
N GLN A 378 -30.19 -9.49 2.83
CA GLN A 378 -30.65 -8.29 2.11
C GLN A 378 -29.95 -7.01 2.58
N ALA A 379 -29.03 -7.08 3.54
CA ALA A 379 -28.34 -5.90 4.08
C ALA A 379 -27.67 -5.01 3.01
N PRO A 380 -27.00 -5.54 1.97
CA PRO A 380 -26.42 -4.70 0.91
C PRO A 380 -27.48 -3.93 0.10
N GLN A 381 -28.60 -4.58 -0.23
CA GLN A 381 -29.69 -3.97 -1.00
C GLN A 381 -30.44 -2.91 -0.17
N ARG A 382 -30.60 -3.12 1.13
CA ARG A 382 -31.22 -2.15 2.04
C ARG A 382 -30.33 -0.93 2.27
N LEU A 383 -29.01 -1.12 2.37
CA LEU A 383 -28.08 0.01 2.45
C LEU A 383 -28.08 0.81 1.14
N LEU A 384 -28.03 0.14 -0.02
CA LEU A 384 -28.22 0.79 -1.32
C LEU A 384 -29.53 1.59 -1.39
N SER A 385 -30.64 1.07 -0.85
CA SER A 385 -31.91 1.82 -0.84
C SER A 385 -31.94 3.00 0.16
N LEU A 386 -31.15 2.95 1.23
CA LEU A 386 -31.08 4.02 2.23
C LEU A 386 -30.28 5.24 1.74
N TYR A 387 -29.30 5.03 0.84
CA TYR A 387 -28.47 6.11 0.30
C TYR A 387 -29.03 6.72 -1.00
N GLY A 388 -30.06 6.12 -1.62
CA GLY A 388 -30.73 6.65 -2.80
C GLY A 388 -29.87 6.62 -4.07
N THR A 389 -30.51 6.75 -5.24
CA THR A 389 -29.85 6.76 -6.56
C THR A 389 -28.93 7.96 -6.79
N ASP A 390 -29.04 8.99 -5.95
CA ASP A 390 -28.26 10.23 -6.08
C ASP A 390 -26.87 10.14 -5.39
N SER A 391 -26.57 9.02 -4.71
CA SER A 391 -25.30 8.83 -3.97
C SER A 391 -24.14 8.33 -4.84
N GLY A 392 -24.38 7.96 -6.09
CA GLY A 392 -23.35 7.39 -6.99
C GLY A 392 -22.81 6.03 -6.54
N ILE A 393 -23.43 5.38 -5.56
CA ILE A 393 -23.03 4.05 -5.07
C ILE A 393 -23.65 2.99 -5.99
N ASP A 394 -22.83 2.35 -6.82
CA ASP A 394 -23.27 1.39 -7.83
C ASP A 394 -23.29 -0.06 -7.30
N GLU A 395 -22.41 -0.35 -6.34
CA GLU A 395 -22.26 -1.71 -5.78
C GLU A 395 -21.82 -1.63 -4.32
N MET A 396 -22.34 -2.51 -3.47
CA MET A 396 -21.94 -2.57 -2.07
C MET A 396 -21.84 -4.03 -1.62
N ILE A 397 -20.68 -4.43 -1.10
CA ILE A 397 -20.40 -5.77 -0.60
C ILE A 397 -20.15 -5.66 0.90
N VAL A 398 -20.98 -6.29 1.71
CA VAL A 398 -20.84 -6.35 3.16
C VAL A 398 -20.39 -7.75 3.56
N SER A 399 -19.21 -7.88 4.17
CA SER A 399 -18.68 -9.16 4.66
C SER A 399 -18.49 -9.11 6.18
N LYS A 400 -18.91 -10.18 6.87
CA LYS A 400 -18.80 -10.33 8.31
C LYS A 400 -17.49 -11.03 8.67
N PHE A 401 -16.68 -10.41 9.52
CA PHE A 401 -15.44 -11.00 10.03
C PHE A 401 -15.66 -11.49 11.47
N ASN A 402 -15.47 -12.79 11.70
CA ASN A 402 -15.57 -13.39 13.04
C ASN A 402 -14.18 -13.43 13.68
N ASN A 403 -13.93 -12.56 14.65
CA ASN A 403 -12.64 -12.45 15.38
C ASN A 403 -12.43 -13.54 16.47
N ASN A 404 -13.03 -14.73 16.37
CA ASN A 404 -13.04 -15.69 17.47
C ASN A 404 -11.78 -16.59 17.59
N GLU A 405 -10.75 -16.40 16.77
CA GLU A 405 -9.59 -17.33 16.76
C GLU A 405 -8.32 -16.83 17.48
N THR A 406 -8.23 -15.56 17.87
CA THR A 406 -7.03 -15.02 18.54
C THR A 406 -6.97 -15.26 20.06
N SER A 407 -8.01 -15.82 20.71
CA SER A 407 -8.01 -16.01 22.16
C SER A 407 -7.71 -17.44 22.64
N ARG A 408 -7.51 -18.42 21.75
CA ARG A 408 -7.25 -19.83 22.13
C ARG A 408 -5.76 -20.22 22.24
N GLY A 409 -4.83 -19.37 21.79
CA GLY A 409 -3.38 -19.68 21.81
C GLY A 409 -2.62 -19.25 23.08
N ALA A 410 -3.21 -18.42 23.95
CA ALA A 410 -2.50 -17.82 25.09
C ALA A 410 -2.94 -18.34 26.48
N ALA A 411 -3.89 -19.28 26.55
CA ALA A 411 -4.49 -19.75 27.81
C ALA A 411 -3.98 -21.12 28.26
N SER A 412 -2.67 -21.37 28.15
CA SER A 412 -2.01 -22.62 28.58
C SER A 412 -0.82 -22.40 29.52
N VAL A 413 -0.75 -21.29 30.25
CA VAL A 413 0.09 -21.18 31.47
C VAL A 413 -0.62 -20.16 32.38
N CYS A 414 -0.67 -20.46 33.68
CA CYS A 414 -1.34 -19.69 34.76
C CYS A 414 -2.84 -20.01 34.95
N ALA A 415 -3.09 -21.10 35.67
CA ALA A 415 -4.32 -21.29 36.43
C ALA A 415 -4.19 -20.59 37.80
N GLY A 416 -5.10 -19.66 38.10
CA GLY A 416 -5.16 -19.03 39.41
C GLY A 416 -6.14 -17.86 39.48
N HIS A 417 -7.37 -18.17 39.93
CA HIS A 417 -8.44 -17.26 40.37
C HIS A 417 -9.30 -16.51 39.33
N GLN A 418 -10.61 -16.62 39.55
CA GLN A 418 -11.73 -16.14 38.74
C GLN A 418 -12.10 -14.69 39.11
N GLU A 419 -12.46 -13.89 38.11
CA GLU A 419 -13.68 -13.08 38.12
C GLU A 419 -14.21 -12.95 36.68
N LYS A 420 -15.49 -13.30 36.47
CA LYS A 420 -16.12 -13.38 35.14
C LYS A 420 -16.68 -12.02 34.72
N SER A 421 -16.07 -11.40 33.72
CA SER A 421 -16.68 -10.36 32.88
C SER A 421 -16.94 -10.96 31.49
N VAL A 422 -18.21 -11.23 31.15
CA VAL A 422 -18.60 -11.71 29.82
C VAL A 422 -18.65 -10.51 28.86
N ALA A 423 -17.57 -10.26 28.14
CA ALA A 423 -17.59 -9.33 27.03
C ALA A 423 -18.29 -9.98 25.83
N CYS A 424 -19.41 -9.39 25.36
CA CYS A 424 -20.01 -9.78 24.08
C CYS A 424 -19.03 -9.49 22.94
N PRO A 425 -18.70 -10.46 22.07
CA PRO A 425 -17.87 -10.17 20.90
C PRO A 425 -18.64 -9.24 19.95
N ARG A 426 -18.08 -8.04 19.71
CA ARG A 426 -18.55 -7.15 18.65
C ARG A 426 -18.15 -7.76 17.31
N ALA A 427 -19.13 -8.05 16.47
CA ALA A 427 -18.88 -8.47 15.10
C ALA A 427 -18.35 -7.27 14.30
N THR A 428 -17.21 -7.44 13.63
CA THR A 428 -16.67 -6.45 12.71
C THR A 428 -17.17 -6.76 11.31
N TYR A 429 -17.76 -5.78 10.63
CA TYR A 429 -18.19 -5.90 9.24
C TYR A 429 -17.28 -5.05 8.36
N PHE A 430 -16.86 -5.59 7.23
CA PHE A 430 -16.20 -4.84 6.16
C PHE A 430 -17.24 -4.48 5.11
N CYS A 431 -17.26 -3.23 4.68
CA CYS A 431 -18.05 -2.78 3.55
C CYS A 431 -17.08 -2.36 2.44
N VAL A 432 -17.22 -2.94 1.25
CA VAL A 432 -16.58 -2.49 0.03
C VAL A 432 -17.67 -1.88 -0.82
N ALA A 433 -17.60 -0.57 -1.07
CA ALA A 433 -18.55 0.14 -1.90
C ALA A 433 -17.86 0.60 -3.18
N ARG A 434 -18.51 0.36 -4.32
CA ARG A 434 -18.13 0.94 -5.61
C ARG A 434 -18.92 2.24 -5.77
N ILE A 435 -18.22 3.37 -5.84
CA ILE A 435 -18.81 4.70 -5.98
C ILE A 435 -18.35 5.26 -7.32
N ASN A 436 -19.28 5.57 -8.24
CA ASN A 436 -19.00 6.06 -9.58
C ASN A 436 -17.99 5.19 -10.35
N GLY A 437 -18.18 3.86 -10.30
CA GLY A 437 -17.25 2.89 -10.91
C GLY A 437 -15.93 2.64 -10.16
N ILE A 438 -15.60 3.43 -9.13
CA ILE A 438 -14.38 3.29 -8.32
C ILE A 438 -14.67 2.35 -7.16
N ARG A 439 -14.01 1.17 -7.14
CA ARG A 439 -14.16 0.15 -6.10
C ARG A 439 -13.35 0.48 -4.84
#